data_AF-A0A355AC59-F1
#
_entry.id   AF-A0A355AC59-F1
#
_cell.length_a   1.000
_cell.length_b   1.000
_cell.length_c   1.000
_cell.angle_alpha   90.00
_cell.angle_beta   90.00
_cell.angle_gamma   90.00
#
_symmetry.space_group_name_H-M   'P 1'
#
loop_
_entity.id
_entity.type
_entity.pdbx_description
1 polymer ?
#
loop_
_entity_poly.entity_id
_entity_poly.type
_entity_poly.pdbx_seq_one_letter_code
_entity_poly.pdbx_strand_id
1 'polypeptide(L)' 'MNFTFDTPYGDNKTVGKYVEINGTKIYYEEYGKGEPLLLIHGNGGDIKSMGNQIDYFKSKYRVIITDNRGKGNQN' A
#
# COMPACT_ATOMS: atom_id res chain seq x y z
N MET A 1 1.05 12.60 9.50
CA MET A 1 0.05 12.33 10.56
C MET A 1 0.54 11.12 11.35
N ASN A 2 0.35 11.09 12.67
CA ASN A 2 0.81 9.97 13.50
C ASN A 2 -0.32 8.96 13.67
N PHE A 3 -0.41 8.00 12.74
CA PHE A 3 -1.27 6.84 12.86
C PHE A 3 -0.47 5.65 13.38
N THR A 4 -1.06 4.88 14.30
CA THR A 4 -0.51 3.61 14.80
C THR A 4 -1.45 2.49 14.36
N PHE A 5 -0.90 1.51 13.65
CA PHE A 5 -1.60 0.31 13.19
C PHE A 5 -0.81 -0.91 13.63
N ASP A 6 -1.50 -2.01 13.95
CA ASP A 6 -0.83 -3.30 14.23
C ASP A 6 -0.17 -3.86 12.97
N THR A 7 -0.77 -3.58 11.81
CA THR A 7 -0.19 -3.93 10.52
C THR A 7 0.84 -2.87 10.10
N PRO A 8 2.07 -3.25 9.72
CA PRO A 8 3.12 -2.31 9.33
C PRO A 8 2.92 -1.76 7.91
N TYR A 9 1.80 -1.05 7.68
CA TYR A 9 1.46 -0.48 6.36
C TYR A 9 2.58 0.42 5.82
N GLY A 10 2.99 0.18 4.58
CA GLY A 10 4.06 0.89 3.87
C GLY A 10 5.47 0.34 4.10
N ASP A 11 5.64 -0.61 5.02
CA ASP A 11 6.90 -1.33 5.27
C ASP A 11 6.64 -2.81 5.59
N ASN A 12 5.57 -3.38 5.03
CA ASN A 12 5.20 -4.74 5.33
C ASN A 12 5.99 -5.73 4.50
N LYS A 13 7.09 -6.26 5.07
CA LYS A 13 8.00 -7.21 4.41
C LYS A 13 7.35 -8.53 3.99
N THR A 14 6.18 -8.87 4.52
CA THR A 14 5.50 -10.15 4.22
C THR A 14 4.61 -10.07 3.00
N VAL A 15 4.03 -8.90 2.71
CA VAL A 15 3.07 -8.72 1.60
C VAL A 15 3.53 -7.68 0.57
N GLY A 16 4.48 -6.83 0.95
CA GLY A 16 5.09 -5.83 0.09
C GLY A 16 5.84 -6.48 -1.06
N LYS A 17 5.58 -5.99 -2.26
CA LYS A 17 6.14 -6.49 -3.51
C LYS A 17 6.59 -5.32 -4.36
N TYR A 18 7.37 -5.64 -5.38
CA TYR A 18 7.78 -4.70 -6.39
C TYR A 18 7.33 -5.15 -7.77
N VAL A 19 6.93 -4.19 -8.60
CA VAL A 19 6.67 -4.40 -10.02
C VAL A 19 7.52 -3.43 -10.83
N GLU A 20 8.07 -3.90 -11.94
CA GLU A 20 8.81 -3.05 -12.88
C GLU A 20 7.86 -2.54 -13.96
N ILE A 21 7.73 -1.21 -14.07
CA ILE A 21 6.88 -0.56 -15.07
C ILE A 21 7.69 0.59 -15.70
N ASN A 22 7.93 0.50 -17.00
CA ASN A 22 8.72 1.47 -17.78
C ASN A 22 10.10 1.74 -17.15
N GLY A 23 10.83 0.67 -16.79
CA GLY A 23 12.16 0.75 -16.18
C GLY A 23 12.16 1.33 -14.75
N THR A 24 11.00 1.44 -14.11
CA THR A 24 10.87 1.94 -12.73
C THR A 24 10.35 0.83 -11.82
N LYS A 25 11.04 0.59 -10.71
CA LYS A 25 10.62 -0.34 -9.66
C LYS A 25 9.59 0.36 -8.75
N ILE A 26 8.37 -0.17 -8.70
CA ILE A 26 7.25 0.39 -7.93
C ILE A 26 6.91 -0.55 -6.79
N TYR A 27 6.96 -0.03 -5.55
CA TYR A 27 6.54 -0.76 -4.36
C TYR A 27 5.01 -0.70 -4.21
N TYR A 28 4.42 -1.86 -3.94
CA TYR A 28 3.00 -1.97 -3.63
C TYR A 28 2.77 -3.04 -2.57
N GLU A 29 1.66 -2.91 -1.84
CA GLU A 29 1.17 -3.89 -0.89
C GLU A 29 -0.20 -4.40 -1.34
N GLU A 30 -0.46 -5.69 -1.10
CA GLU A 30 -1.79 -6.29 -1.29
C GLU A 30 -2.30 -6.87 0.03
N TYR A 31 -3.57 -6.59 0.35
CA TYR A 31 -4.23 -7.08 1.55
C TYR A 31 -5.60 -7.68 1.22
N GLY A 32 -5.99 -8.70 1.99
CA GLY A 32 -7.30 -9.32 1.82
C GLY A 32 -7.38 -10.24 0.60
N LYS A 33 -8.62 -10.57 0.22
CA LYS A 33 -8.97 -11.46 -0.89
C LYS A 33 -10.31 -11.01 -1.49
N GLY A 34 -10.61 -11.44 -2.70
CA GLY A 34 -11.86 -11.12 -3.40
C GLY A 34 -11.65 -10.17 -4.57
N GLU A 35 -12.69 -9.39 -4.89
CA GLU A 35 -12.66 -8.42 -5.99
C GLU A 35 -11.56 -7.37 -5.77
N PRO A 36 -10.81 -6.99 -6.82
CA PRO A 36 -9.71 -6.04 -6.69
C PRO A 36 -10.21 -4.63 -6.40
N LEU A 37 -9.61 -3.97 -5.42
CA LEU A 37 -9.84 -2.56 -5.10
C LEU A 37 -8.49 -1.82 -5.07
N LEU A 38 -8.28 -0.91 -6.02
CA LEU A 38 -7.09 -0.04 -6.04
C LEU A 38 -7.33 1.20 -5.18
N LEU A 39 -6.46 1.43 -4.20
CA LEU A 39 -6.43 2.67 -3.43
C LEU A 39 -5.34 3.59 -3.95
N ILE A 40 -5.68 4.87 -4.11
CA ILE A 40 -4.75 5.93 -4.49
C ILE A 40 -4.80 6.99 -3.39
N HIS A 41 -3.67 7.23 -2.74
CA HIS A 41 -3.57 8.24 -1.70
C HIS A 41 -3.58 9.66 -2.28
N GLY A 42 -3.95 10.64 -1.45
CA GLY A 42 -3.89 12.06 -1.81
C GLY A 42 -2.46 12.62 -1.85
N ASN A 43 -2.33 13.89 -2.26
CA ASN A 43 -1.03 14.57 -2.31
C ASN A 43 -0.35 14.57 -0.93
N GLY A 44 0.95 14.23 -0.89
CA GLY A 44 1.74 14.15 0.33
C GLY A 44 1.44 12.95 1.25
N GLY A 45 0.53 12.06 0.84
CA GLY A 45 0.28 10.77 1.51
C GLY A 45 1.27 9.68 1.10
N ASP A 46 1.19 8.57 1.82
CA ASP A 46 1.87 7.29 1.61
C ASP A 46 0.90 6.13 1.88
N ILE A 47 1.34 4.88 1.76
CA ILE A 47 0.51 3.70 2.06
C ILE A 47 -0.05 3.75 3.49
N LYS A 48 0.77 4.15 4.47
CA LYS A 48 0.38 4.23 5.88
C LYS A 48 -0.76 5.22 6.12
N SER A 49 -0.80 6.33 5.36
CA SER A 49 -1.86 7.33 5.44
C SER A 49 -3.24 6.79 5.07
N MET A 50 -3.30 5.67 4.35
CA MET A 50 -4.53 4.97 3.94
C MET A 50 -4.86 3.77 4.83
N GLY A 51 -4.16 3.58 5.96
CA GLY A 51 -4.30 2.37 6.80
C GLY A 51 -5.73 2.07 7.26
N ASN A 52 -6.52 3.10 7.59
CA ASN A 52 -7.92 2.92 7.97
C ASN A 52 -8.77 2.37 6.81
N GLN A 53 -8.54 2.84 5.59
CA GLN A 53 -9.22 2.36 4.39
C GLN A 53 -8.80 0.91 4.10
N ILE A 54 -7.51 0.60 4.24
CA ILE A 54 -7.00 -0.77 4.06
C ILE A 54 -7.66 -1.71 5.06
N ASP A 55 -7.68 -1.35 6.36
CA ASP A 55 -8.29 -2.18 7.41
C ASP A 55 -9.77 -2.44 7.17
N TYR A 56 -10.52 -1.42 6.74
CA TYR A 56 -11.94 -1.54 6.48
C TYR A 56 -12.21 -2.47 5.27
N PHE A 57 -11.53 -2.24 4.15
CA PHE A 57 -11.84 -2.92 2.90
C PHE A 57 -11.20 -4.32 2.75
N LYS A 58 -10.08 -4.62 3.42
CA LYS A 58 -9.38 -5.91 3.27
C LYS A 58 -10.19 -7.13 3.69
N SER A 59 -11.27 -6.94 4.45
CA SER A 59 -12.19 -8.02 4.85
C SER A 59 -13.01 -8.56 3.66
N LYS A 60 -13.23 -7.74 2.62
CA LYS A 60 -14.11 -8.05 1.48
C LYS A 60 -13.41 -7.98 0.12
N TYR A 61 -12.37 -7.15 0.01
CA TYR A 61 -11.67 -6.88 -1.23
C TYR A 61 -10.22 -7.33 -1.17
N ARG A 62 -9.65 -7.64 -2.34
CA ARG A 62 -8.21 -7.65 -2.53
C ARG A 62 -7.76 -6.21 -2.73
N VAL A 63 -7.40 -5.56 -1.64
CA VAL A 63 -6.95 -4.17 -1.61
C VAL A 63 -5.53 -4.11 -2.16
N ILE A 64 -5.33 -3.31 -3.21
CA ILE A 64 -4.04 -3.05 -3.84
C ILE A 64 -3.71 -1.59 -3.59
N ILE A 65 -2.53 -1.30 -3.06
CA ILE A 65 -2.09 0.08 -2.81
C ILE A 65 -0.60 0.23 -3.12
N THR A 66 -0.25 1.34 -3.77
CA THR A 66 1.12 1.68 -4.15
C THR A 66 1.48 3.01 -3.49
N ASP A 67 2.77 3.19 -3.23
CA ASP A 67 3.32 4.51 -2.92
C ASP A 67 3.70 5.24 -4.22
N ASN A 68 3.76 6.56 -4.18
CA ASN A 68 4.23 7.36 -5.30
C ASN A 68 5.75 7.21 -5.48
N ARG A 69 6.18 7.23 -6.75
CA ARG A 69 7.59 7.09 -7.15
C ARG A 69 8.49 8.03 -6.32
N GLY A 70 9.44 7.45 -5.60
CA GLY A 70 10.55 8.19 -4.98
C GLY A 70 10.42 8.54 -3.50
N LYS A 71 9.48 7.95 -2.72
CA LYS A 71 9.35 8.31 -1.29
C LYS A 71 9.24 7.18 -0.24
N GLY A 72 9.30 5.91 -0.60
CA GLY A 72 9.32 4.81 0.37
C GLY A 72 10.09 3.59 -0.15
N ASN A 73 11.09 3.16 0.64
CA ASN A 73 11.89 1.94 0.48
C ASN A 73 12.40 1.61 -0.93
N GLN A 74 13.48 2.30 -1.34
CA GLN A 74 14.35 1.90 -2.45
C GLN A 74 15.58 1.10 -2.02
N ASN A 75 15.62 0.55 -0.80
CA ASN A 75 16.69 -0.33 -0.33
C ASN A 75 16.17 -1.75 -0.09
#